data_AF-A0A350IXU0-F1
#
_entry.id   AF-A0A350IXU0-F1
#
_cell.length_a   1.000
_cell.length_b   1.000
_cell.length_c   1.000
_cell.angle_alpha   90.00
_cell.angle_beta   90.00
_cell.angle_gamma   90.00
#
_symmetry.space_group_name_H-M   'P 1'
#
loop_
_entity.id
_entity.type
_entity.pdbx_description
1 polymer ?
#
loop_
_entity_poly.entity_id
_entity_poly.type
_entity_poly.pdbx_seq_one_letter_code
_entity_poly.pdbx_strand_id
1 'polypeptide(L)' 'ILNQEEGAVENYLKFLSMGSSSYPLDELKVAGVDLTTPQPIDIALDKFASVLDEAEKIAEELGL' A
#
# COMPACT_ATOMS: atom_id res chain seq x y z
N ILE A 1 3.93 -3.95 -6.00
CA ILE A 1 5.41 -3.98 -5.81
C ILE A 1 5.83 -5.15 -4.94
N LEU A 2 5.37 -5.21 -3.69
CA LEU A 2 5.75 -6.28 -2.75
C LEU A 2 5.35 -7.69 -3.24
N ASN A 3 4.23 -7.78 -3.96
CA ASN A 3 3.74 -9.02 -4.58
C ASN A 3 4.35 -9.31 -5.97
N GLN A 4 5.35 -8.54 -6.42
CA GLN A 4 5.98 -8.66 -7.74
C GLN A 4 5.01 -8.58 -8.93
N GLU A 5 3.92 -7.84 -8.76
CA GLU A 5 2.98 -7.54 -9.85
C GLU A 5 3.67 -6.80 -11.01
N GLU A 6 3.43 -7.27 -12.23
CA GLU A 6 3.97 -6.68 -13.45
C GLU A 6 3.54 -5.21 -13.59
N GLY A 7 4.49 -4.32 -13.90
CA GLY A 7 4.22 -2.88 -14.05
C GLY A 7 4.17 -2.09 -12.74
N ALA A 8 4.19 -2.76 -11.56
CA ALA A 8 4.04 -2.05 -10.29
C ALA A 8 5.24 -1.17 -9.95
N VAL A 9 6.45 -1.56 -10.35
CA VAL A 9 7.66 -0.76 -10.14
C VAL A 9 7.65 0.45 -11.07
N GLU A 10 7.28 0.26 -12.33
CA GLU A 10 7.16 1.30 -13.35
C GLU A 10 6.13 2.35 -12.95
N ASN A 11 4.95 1.93 -12.47
CA ASN A 11 3.91 2.84 -11.99
C ASN A 11 4.38 3.68 -10.79
N TYR A 12 5.14 3.08 -9.88
CA TYR A 12 5.69 3.79 -8.73
C TYR A 12 6.78 4.80 -9.12
N LEU A 13 7.69 4.42 -10.02
CA LEU A 13 8.70 5.35 -10.54
C LEU A 13 8.06 6.50 -11.31
N LYS A 14 7.00 6.22 -12.08
CA LYS A 14 6.21 7.25 -12.76
C LYS A 14 5.59 8.21 -11.76
N PHE A 15 4.92 7.72 -10.72
CA PHE A 15 4.39 8.55 -9.64
C PHE A 15 5.45 9.46 -9.02
N LEU A 16 6.62 8.92 -8.64
CA LEU A 16 7.70 9.72 -8.05
C LEU A 16 8.22 10.81 -9.01
N SER A 17 8.27 10.52 -10.32
CA SER A 17 8.72 11.49 -11.32
C SER A 17 7.75 12.66 -11.52
N MET A 18 6.47 12.53 -11.12
CA MET A 18 5.47 13.58 -11.25
C MET A 18 5.67 14.72 -10.25
N GLY A 19 6.37 14.48 -9.13
CA GLY A 19 6.68 15.52 -8.14
C GLY A 19 5.40 16.15 -7.57
N SER A 20 5.26 17.47 -7.74
CA SER A 20 4.04 18.22 -7.35
C SER A 20 3.38 18.87 -8.57
N SER A 21 3.50 18.24 -9.74
CA SER A 21 3.07 18.84 -11.01
C SER A 21 1.59 18.63 -11.32
N SER A 22 0.89 17.76 -10.58
CA SER A 22 -0.52 17.43 -10.78
C SER A 22 -1.30 17.38 -9.45
N TYR A 23 -2.61 17.18 -9.53
CA TYR A 23 -3.43 17.07 -8.33
C TYR A 23 -3.18 15.71 -7.64
N PRO A 24 -3.04 15.65 -6.31
CA PRO A 24 -2.59 14.44 -5.61
C PRO A 24 -3.46 13.20 -5.87
N LEU A 25 -4.78 13.34 -6.00
CA LEU A 25 -5.65 12.20 -6.30
C LEU A 25 -5.45 11.66 -7.72
N ASP A 26 -5.10 12.51 -8.67
CA ASP A 26 -4.83 12.10 -10.05
C ASP A 26 -3.46 11.41 -10.14
N GLU A 27 -2.47 11.90 -9.39
CA GLU A 27 -1.14 11.27 -9.28
C GLU A 27 -1.22 9.85 -8.71
N LEU A 28 -2.04 9.65 -7.67
CA LEU A 28 -2.27 8.33 -7.08
C LEU A 28 -2.97 7.39 -8.05
N LYS A 29 -3.95 7.86 -8.82
CA LYS A 29 -4.60 7.05 -9.87
C LYS A 29 -3.62 6.58 -10.93
N VAL A 30 -2.67 7.43 -11.33
CA VAL A 30 -1.57 7.07 -12.24
C VAL A 30 -0.68 5.98 -11.63
N ALA A 31 -0.50 5.98 -10.32
CA ALA A 31 0.22 4.94 -9.58
C ALA A 31 -0.58 3.63 -9.41
N GLY A 32 -1.84 3.59 -9.87
CA GLY A 32 -2.75 2.46 -9.71
C GLY A 32 -3.57 2.49 -8.40
N VAL A 33 -3.57 3.60 -7.67
CA VAL A 33 -4.27 3.76 -6.39
C VAL A 33 -5.44 4.73 -6.55
N ASP A 34 -6.67 4.21 -6.50
CA ASP A 34 -7.89 5.03 -6.59
C ASP A 34 -8.57 5.23 -5.22
N LEU A 35 -8.24 6.36 -4.57
CA LEU A 35 -8.84 6.77 -3.30
C LEU A 35 -10.29 7.27 -3.40
N THR A 36 -10.90 7.29 -4.58
CA THR A 36 -12.36 7.52 -4.71
C THR A 36 -13.19 6.27 -4.40
N THR A 37 -12.51 5.12 -4.25
CA THR A 37 -13.07 3.85 -3.82
C THR A 37 -12.57 3.49 -2.42
N PRO A 38 -13.30 2.64 -1.66
CA PRO A 38 -12.83 2.20 -0.34
C PRO A 38 -11.65 1.21 -0.43
N GLN A 39 -11.48 0.54 -1.56
CA GLN A 39 -10.54 -0.57 -1.74
C GLN A 39 -9.11 -0.30 -1.25
N PRO A 40 -8.46 0.85 -1.54
CA PRO A 40 -7.09 1.07 -1.07
C PRO A 40 -6.97 1.15 0.45
N ILE A 41 -8.01 1.64 1.12
CA ILE A 41 -8.07 1.73 2.58
C ILE A 41 -8.30 0.34 3.17
N ASP A 42 -9.23 -0.43 2.60
CA ASP A 42 -9.50 -1.80 3.02
C ASP A 42 -8.23 -2.68 2.95
N ILE A 43 -7.49 -2.61 1.83
CA ILE A 43 -6.22 -3.33 1.65
C ILE A 43 -5.17 -2.92 2.71
N ALA A 44 -5.11 -1.64 3.07
CA ALA A 44 -4.18 -1.16 4.08
C ALA A 44 -4.53 -1.69 5.48
N LEU A 45 -5.83 -1.73 5.81
CA LEU A 45 -6.33 -2.28 7.08
C LEU A 45 -6.12 -3.80 7.16
N ASP A 46 -6.33 -4.53 6.06
CA ASP A 46 -6.03 -5.96 5.98
C ASP A 46 -4.55 -6.24 6.26
N LYS A 47 -3.65 -5.43 5.69
CA LYS A 47 -2.21 -5.56 5.98
C LYS A 47 -1.89 -5.24 7.43
N PHE A 48 -2.53 -4.22 8.00
CA PHE A 48 -2.35 -3.88 9.41
C PHE A 48 -2.79 -5.03 10.33
N ALA A 49 -3.97 -5.63 10.07
CA ALA A 49 -4.47 -6.78 10.82
C ALA A 49 -3.50 -7.96 10.75
N SER A 50 -3.00 -8.30 9.56
CA SER A 50 -2.00 -9.36 9.39
C SER A 50 -0.71 -9.10 10.19
N VAL A 51 -0.23 -7.85 10.23
CA VAL A 51 0.96 -7.51 11.02
C VAL A 51 0.69 -7.58 12.52
N LEU A 52 -0.53 -7.23 12.96
CA LEU A 52 -0.94 -7.36 14.35
C LEU A 52 -1.01 -8.83 14.76
N ASP A 53 -1.63 -9.70 13.95
CA ASP A 53 -1.69 -11.14 14.20
C ASP A 53 -0.29 -11.75 14.33
N GLU A 54 0.64 -11.34 13.46
CA GLU A 54 2.05 -11.76 13.54
C GLU A 54 2.72 -11.28 14.83
N ALA A 55 2.46 -10.05 15.26
CA ALA A 55 3.01 -9.49 16.49
C ALA A 55 2.46 -10.18 17.74
N GLU A 56 1.16 -10.46 17.78
CA GLU A 56 0.49 -11.20 18.87
C GLU A 56 1.06 -12.61 19.00
N LYS A 57 1.23 -13.33 17.88
CA LYS A 57 1.84 -14.65 17.86
C LYS A 57 3.28 -14.63 18.41
N ILE A 58 4.08 -13.64 18.03
CA ILE A 58 5.44 -13.49 18.56
C ILE A 58 5.41 -13.20 20.06
N ALA A 59 4.47 -12.38 20.54
CA ALA A 59 4.33 -12.10 21.96
C ALA A 59 3.98 -13.37 22.76
N GLU A 60 3.07 -14.20 22.25
CA GLU A 60 2.73 -15.50 22.85
C GLU A 60 3.93 -16.46 22.90
N GLU A 61 4.70 -16.55 21.81
CA GLU A 61 5.93 -17.37 21.75
C GLU A 61 7.00 -16.91 22.76
N LEU A 62 7.04 -15.61 23.05
CA LEU A 62 7.94 -15.01 24.04
C LEU A 62 7.38 -15.06 25.48
N GLY A 63 6.15 -15.53 25.67
CA GLY A 63 5.48 -15.64 26.96
C GLY A 63 5.10 -14.29 27.58
N LEU A 64 4.83 -13.28 26.76
CA LEU A 64 4.33 -11.96 27.16
C LEU A 64 2.81 -11.94 27.34
#